data_AF-A0AAE5AJA2-F1
#
_entry.id   AF-A0AAE5AJA2-F1
#
_cell.length_a   1.000
_cell.length_b   1.000
_cell.length_c   1.000
_cell.angle_alpha   90.00
_cell.angle_beta   90.00
_cell.angle_gamma   90.00
#
_symmetry.space_group_name_H-M   'P 1'
#
loop_
_entity.id
_entity.type
_entity.pdbx_description
1 polymer ?
#
loop_
_entity_poly.entity_id
_entity_poly.type
_entity_poly.pdbx_seq_one_letter_code
_entity_poly.pdbx_strand_id
1 'polypeptide(L)'
;MQNPKYFGKYQIEVPEIPGLFTQVRRLDQVAAMVKDAAATLNVKVNGVKVTPKLSEQDELMLQRMLDAKSAAIKTQQEASMLMRETVRILRNQGLTVRDVAELTGVTPQRISSLNA
;
A
#
# COMPACT_ATOMS: atom_id res chain seq x y z
N MET A 1 1.86 -10.64 -26.04
CA MET A 1 2.69 -10.48 -24.83
C MET A 1 2.29 -11.55 -23.84
N GLN A 2 3.21 -12.48 -23.56
CA GLN A 2 2.91 -13.70 -22.80
C GLN A 2 2.91 -13.41 -21.29
N ASN A 3 1.90 -13.94 -20.59
CA ASN A 3 1.85 -13.99 -19.13
C ASN A 3 3.19 -14.50 -18.56
N PRO A 4 3.88 -13.77 -17.65
CA PRO A 4 5.22 -14.12 -17.16
C PRO A 4 5.26 -15.37 -16.25
N LYS A 5 4.15 -16.09 -16.12
CA LYS A 5 3.98 -17.25 -15.25
C LYS A 5 3.87 -18.55 -16.06
N TYR A 6 5.01 -19.11 -16.49
CA TYR A 6 5.05 -20.45 -17.08
C TYR A 6 4.99 -21.51 -15.97
N PHE A 7 4.12 -22.52 -16.09
CA PHE A 7 3.98 -23.62 -15.13
C PHE A 7 3.78 -23.20 -13.66
N GLY A 8 3.14 -22.04 -13.42
CA GLY A 8 2.85 -21.56 -12.07
C GLY A 8 4.02 -20.89 -11.33
N LYS A 9 5.14 -20.61 -12.01
CA LYS A 9 6.30 -19.90 -11.45
C LYS A 9 6.61 -18.63 -12.25
N TYR A 10 7.08 -17.60 -11.57
CA TYR A 10 7.67 -16.41 -12.17
C TYR A 10 9.13 -16.68 -12.52
N GLN A 11 9.54 -16.27 -13.72
CA GLN A 11 10.94 -16.24 -14.11
C GLN A 11 11.55 -14.89 -13.75
N ILE A 12 12.71 -14.92 -13.11
CA ILE A 12 13.43 -13.75 -12.63
C ILE A 12 14.75 -13.65 -13.38
N GLU A 13 15.00 -12.45 -13.89
CA GLU A 13 16.24 -12.04 -14.54
C GLU A 13 16.79 -10.86 -13.74
N VAL A 14 18.09 -10.89 -13.45
CA VAL A 14 18.79 -9.82 -12.74
C VAL A 14 19.82 -9.22 -13.71
N PRO A 15 19.47 -8.13 -14.43
CA PRO A 15 20.34 -7.55 -15.46
C PRO A 15 21.73 -7.17 -14.95
N GLU A 16 21.84 -6.80 -13.68
CA GLU A 16 23.08 -6.37 -13.03
C GLU A 16 24.02 -7.54 -12.68
N ILE A 17 23.52 -8.79 -12.70
CA ILE A 17 24.31 -9.99 -12.43
C ILE A 17 24.15 -10.96 -13.61
N PRO A 18 24.98 -10.81 -14.66
CA PRO A 18 24.92 -11.67 -15.83
C PRO A 18 25.00 -13.16 -15.46
N GLY A 19 24.07 -13.96 -15.98
CA GLY A 19 24.00 -15.40 -15.70
C GLY A 19 23.18 -15.77 -14.46
N LEU A 20 22.72 -14.81 -13.64
CA LEU A 20 21.79 -15.08 -12.55
C LEU A 20 20.36 -15.15 -13.06
N PHE A 21 19.89 -16.39 -13.25
CA PHE A 21 18.50 -16.70 -13.54
C PHE A 21 17.91 -17.52 -12.40
N THR A 22 16.71 -17.14 -11.95
CA THR A 22 16.00 -17.89 -10.91
C THR A 22 14.51 -17.90 -11.15
N GLN A 23 13.78 -18.73 -10.40
CA GLN A 23 12.33 -18.86 -10.50
C GLN A 23 11.71 -18.94 -9.12
N VAL A 24 10.57 -18.26 -8.94
CA VAL A 24 9.83 -18.26 -7.68
C VAL A 24 8.35 -18.48 -7.91
N ARG A 25 7.63 -18.96 -6.90
CA ARG A 25 6.16 -19.14 -7.02
C ARG A 25 5.40 -17.84 -6.73
N ARG A 26 5.99 -16.94 -5.96
CA ARG A 26 5.40 -15.67 -5.50
C ARG A 26 6.42 -14.53 -5.58
N LEU A 27 5.95 -13.32 -5.86
CA LEU A 27 6.80 -12.12 -6.03
C LEU A 27 7.56 -11.74 -4.75
N ASP A 28 7.02 -12.04 -3.57
CA ASP A 28 7.68 -11.75 -2.28
C ASP A 28 8.91 -12.63 -2.02
N GLN A 29 9.02 -13.77 -2.70
CA GLN A 29 10.17 -14.67 -2.60
C GLN A 29 11.37 -14.18 -3.43
N VAL A 30 11.17 -13.23 -4.35
CA VAL A 30 12.20 -12.78 -5.29
C VAL A 30 13.41 -12.24 -4.56
N ALA A 31 13.21 -11.37 -3.57
CA ALA A 31 14.32 -10.71 -2.88
C ALA A 31 15.22 -11.69 -2.13
N ALA A 32 14.64 -12.69 -1.46
CA ALA A 32 15.40 -13.73 -0.77
C ALA A 32 16.15 -14.61 -1.79
N MET A 33 15.46 -15.10 -2.81
CA MET A 33 16.03 -15.99 -3.81
C MET A 33 17.17 -15.34 -4.61
N VAL A 34 17.04 -14.05 -4.96
CA VAL A 34 18.09 -13.30 -5.66
C VAL A 34 19.32 -13.12 -4.77
N LYS A 35 19.13 -12.84 -3.47
CA LYS A 35 20.26 -12.73 -2.52
C LYS A 35 21.01 -14.05 -2.37
N ASP A 36 20.30 -15.16 -2.25
CA ASP A 36 20.89 -16.49 -2.10
C ASP A 36 21.66 -16.91 -3.37
N ALA A 37 21.06 -16.66 -4.55
CA ALA A 37 21.71 -16.93 -5.84
C ALA A 37 22.96 -16.05 -6.03
N ALA A 38 22.89 -14.76 -5.69
CA ALA A 38 24.02 -13.84 -5.79
C ALA A 38 25.16 -14.21 -4.83
N ALA A 39 24.84 -14.67 -3.62
CA ALA A 39 25.84 -15.15 -2.65
C ALA A 39 26.62 -16.36 -3.19
N THR A 40 25.96 -17.27 -3.91
CA THR A 40 26.61 -18.41 -4.59
C THR A 40 27.61 -17.95 -5.65
N LEU A 41 27.38 -16.78 -6.25
CA LEU A 41 28.28 -16.12 -7.21
C LEU A 41 29.27 -15.17 -6.55
N ASN A 42 29.35 -15.15 -5.21
CA ASN A 42 30.18 -14.25 -4.42
C ASN A 42 29.89 -12.75 -4.67
N VAL A 43 28.65 -12.42 -5.04
CA VAL A 43 28.16 -11.05 -5.27
C VAL A 43 27.29 -10.60 -4.09
N LYS A 44 27.60 -9.44 -3.50
CA LYS A 44 26.81 -8.86 -2.40
C LYS A 44 25.66 -8.00 -2.93
N VAL A 45 24.43 -8.35 -2.56
CA VAL A 45 23.21 -7.61 -2.95
C VAL A 45 22.60 -6.89 -1.75
N ASN A 46 22.59 -5.56 -1.79
CA ASN A 46 22.06 -4.73 -0.70
C ASN A 46 20.54 -4.54 -0.78
N GLY A 47 19.95 -4.59 -1.97
CA GLY A 47 18.52 -4.42 -2.19
C GLY A 47 18.07 -5.02 -3.51
N VAL A 48 16.81 -5.42 -3.59
CA VAL A 48 16.20 -6.01 -4.79
C VAL A 48 14.93 -5.22 -5.10
N LYS A 49 14.88 -4.59 -6.27
CA LYS A 49 13.67 -3.96 -6.81
C LYS A 49 13.07 -4.90 -7.85
N VAL A 50 11.80 -5.25 -7.66
CA VAL A 50 11.09 -6.14 -8.58
C VAL A 50 10.19 -5.29 -9.48
N THR A 51 10.40 -5.39 -10.79
CA THR A 51 9.53 -4.77 -11.80
C THR A 51 8.84 -5.88 -12.58
N PRO A 52 7.56 -6.16 -12.32
CA PRO A 52 6.80 -7.13 -13.10
C PRO A 52 6.68 -6.69 -14.55
N LYS A 53 6.92 -7.59 -15.51
CA LYS A 53 6.63 -7.34 -16.93
C LYS A 53 5.13 -7.58 -17.16
N LEU A 54 4.35 -6.51 -17.22
CA LEU A 54 2.91 -6.54 -17.46
C LEU A 54 2.60 -6.02 -18.87
N SER A 55 1.36 -6.20 -19.34
CA SER A 55 0.92 -5.51 -20.56
C SER A 55 0.68 -4.03 -20.26
N GLU A 56 0.80 -3.14 -21.25
CA GLU A 56 0.54 -1.71 -21.07
C GLU A 56 -0.84 -1.44 -20.47
N GLN A 57 -1.84 -2.23 -20.88
CA GLN A 57 -3.21 -2.13 -20.36
C GLN A 57 -3.28 -2.51 -18.87
N ASP A 58 -2.61 -3.60 -18.46
CA ASP A 58 -2.58 -4.05 -17.07
C ASP A 58 -1.79 -3.07 -16.19
N GLU A 59 -0.69 -2.51 -16.69
CA GLU A 59 0.08 -1.47 -16.00
C GLU A 59 -0.77 -0.23 -15.75
N LEU A 60 -1.49 0.23 -16.77
CA LEU A 60 -2.38 1.38 -16.64
C LEU A 60 -3.52 1.11 -15.65
N MET A 61 -4.10 -0.09 -15.67
CA MET A 61 -5.15 -0.48 -14.74
C MET A 61 -4.63 -0.56 -13.30
N LEU A 62 -3.46 -1.17 -13.08
CA LEU A 62 -2.82 -1.24 -11.77
C LEU A 62 -2.51 0.15 -11.23
N GLN A 63 -1.94 1.03 -12.06
CA GLN A 63 -1.61 2.40 -11.69
C GLN A 63 -2.87 3.17 -11.27
N ARG A 64 -3.95 3.12 -12.08
CA ARG A 64 -5.24 3.74 -11.73
C ARG A 64 -5.81 3.23 -10.41
N MET A 65 -5.72 1.93 -10.15
CA MET A 65 -6.17 1.34 -8.89
C MET A 65 -5.35 1.87 -7.70
N LEU A 66 -4.02 1.93 -7.83
CA LEU A 66 -3.14 2.44 -6.78
C LEU A 66 -3.37 3.93 -6.51
N ASP A 67 -3.57 4.73 -7.56
CA ASP A 67 -3.88 6.16 -7.45
C ASP A 67 -5.23 6.40 -6.77
N ALA A 68 -6.27 5.67 -7.18
CA ALA A 68 -7.59 5.74 -6.55
C ALA A 68 -7.53 5.36 -5.06
N LYS A 69 -6.76 4.31 -4.72
CA LYS A 69 -6.53 3.90 -3.33
C LYS A 69 -5.81 5.00 -2.54
N SER A 70 -4.77 5.60 -3.11
CA SER A 70 -4.01 6.68 -2.47
C SER A 70 -4.90 7.91 -2.23
N ALA A 71 -5.69 8.31 -3.22
CA ALA A 71 -6.65 9.40 -3.09
C ALA A 71 -7.69 9.12 -1.99
N ALA A 72 -8.28 7.92 -1.97
CA ALA A 72 -9.24 7.54 -0.94
C ALA A 72 -8.64 7.59 0.48
N ILE A 73 -7.39 7.14 0.65
CA ILE A 73 -6.69 7.22 1.95
C ILE A 73 -6.52 8.69 2.37
N LYS A 74 -6.09 9.57 1.45
CA LYS A 74 -5.92 11.00 1.75
C LYS A 74 -7.24 11.65 2.15
N THR A 75 -8.30 11.45 1.37
CA THR A 75 -9.63 11.97 1.70
C THR A 75 -10.13 11.45 3.04
N GLN A 76 -9.92 10.16 3.35
CA GLN A 76 -10.31 9.59 4.63
C GLN A 76 -9.52 10.18 5.81
N GLN A 77 -8.23 10.46 5.62
CA GLN A 77 -7.39 11.12 6.62
C GLN A 77 -7.84 12.56 6.87
N GLU A 78 -8.09 13.33 5.81
CA GLU A 78 -8.60 14.70 5.88
C GLU A 78 -9.95 14.76 6.59
N ALA A 79 -10.91 13.91 6.20
CA ALA A 79 -12.20 13.81 6.87
C ALA A 79 -12.05 13.47 8.36
N SER A 80 -11.13 12.57 8.71
CA SER A 80 -10.87 12.21 10.11
C SER A 80 -10.26 13.36 10.92
N MET A 81 -9.39 14.17 10.31
CA MET A 81 -8.81 15.36 10.95
C MET A 81 -9.87 16.44 11.16
N LEU A 82 -10.65 16.75 10.12
CA LEU A 82 -11.74 17.73 10.19
C LEU A 82 -12.77 17.33 11.24
N MET A 83 -13.19 16.06 11.28
CA MET A 83 -14.14 15.57 12.28
C MET A 83 -13.63 15.81 13.71
N ARG A 84 -12.36 15.49 14.00
CA ARG A 84 -11.76 15.73 15.32
C ARG A 84 -11.73 17.21 15.68
N GLU A 85 -11.33 18.04 14.73
CA GLU A 85 -11.23 19.48 14.94
C GLU A 85 -12.61 20.11 15.16
N THR A 86 -13.60 19.74 14.35
CA THR A 86 -14.99 20.19 14.51
C THR A 86 -15.56 19.78 15.86
N VAL A 87 -15.38 18.52 16.27
CA VAL A 87 -15.84 18.04 17.59
C VAL A 87 -15.17 18.84 18.71
N ARG A 88 -13.87 19.08 18.63
CA ARG A 88 -13.11 19.86 19.61
C ARG A 88 -13.65 21.29 19.74
N ILE A 89 -13.84 21.99 18.61
CA ILE A 89 -14.36 23.37 18.57
C ILE A 89 -15.75 23.44 19.20
N LEU A 90 -16.68 22.59 18.78
CA LEU A 90 -18.06 22.61 19.26
C LEU A 90 -18.14 22.28 20.76
N ARG A 91 -17.32 21.34 21.24
CA ARG A 91 -17.26 20.99 22.66
C ARG A 91 -16.68 22.11 23.51
N ASN A 92 -15.68 22.84 23.00
CA ASN A 92 -15.12 24.02 23.66
C ASN A 92 -16.11 25.20 23.74
N GLN A 93 -17.10 25.24 22.85
CA GLN A 93 -18.22 26.20 22.91
C GLN A 93 -19.31 25.80 23.91
N GLY A 94 -19.16 24.65 24.60
CA GLY A 94 -20.08 24.19 25.63
C GLY A 94 -21.20 23.27 25.14
N LEU A 95 -21.25 22.91 23.85
CA LEU A 95 -22.27 22.00 23.32
C LEU A 95 -22.16 20.61 23.96
N THR A 96 -23.30 19.96 24.22
CA THR A 96 -23.29 18.60 24.80
C THR A 96 -22.82 17.57 23.77
N VAL A 97 -22.38 16.40 24.22
CA VAL A 97 -21.98 15.30 23.33
C VAL A 97 -23.13 14.89 22.40
N ARG A 98 -24.37 14.97 22.87
CA ARG A 98 -25.56 14.65 22.08
C ARG A 98 -25.81 15.69 20.99
N ASP A 99 -25.65 16.97 21.28
CA ASP A 99 -25.84 18.03 20.28
C ASP A 99 -24.77 17.95 19.19
N VAL A 100 -23.51 17.68 19.58
CA VAL A 100 -22.43 17.49 18.61
C VAL A 100 -22.67 16.23 17.75
N ALA A 101 -23.24 15.17 18.33
CA ALA A 101 -23.62 13.97 17.58
C ALA A 101 -24.65 14.28 16.50
N GLU A 102 -25.68 15.03 16.86
CA GLU A 102 -26.73 15.45 15.94
C GLU A 102 -26.18 16.32 14.80
N LEU A 103 -25.31 17.28 15.10
CA LEU A 103 -24.74 18.20 14.10
C LEU A 103 -23.74 17.53 13.15
N THR A 104 -22.98 16.53 13.63
CA THR A 104 -21.90 15.90 12.85
C THR A 104 -22.31 14.59 12.20
N GLY A 105 -23.48 14.02 12.58
CA GLY A 105 -23.90 12.68 12.17
C GLY A 105 -23.04 11.56 12.74
N VAL A 106 -22.14 11.87 13.70
CA VAL A 106 -21.25 10.91 14.36
C VAL A 106 -21.90 10.45 15.65
N THR A 107 -21.82 9.15 15.95
CA THR A 107 -22.47 8.62 17.16
C THR A 107 -21.89 9.24 18.44
N PRO A 108 -22.71 9.41 19.50
CA PRO A 108 -22.23 9.96 20.77
C PRO A 108 -21.03 9.19 21.36
N GLN A 109 -21.01 7.86 21.25
CA GLN A 109 -19.89 7.03 21.71
C GLN A 109 -18.59 7.37 20.98
N ARG A 110 -18.68 7.59 19.67
CA ARG A 110 -17.52 7.94 18.86
C ARG A 110 -17.00 9.33 19.24
N ILE A 111 -17.87 10.30 19.45
CA ILE A 111 -17.48 11.64 19.93
C ILE A 111 -16.75 11.56 21.28
N SER A 112 -17.27 10.79 22.23
CA SER A 112 -16.62 10.59 23.53
C SER A 112 -15.21 10.03 23.39
N SER A 113 -14.97 9.12 22.42
CA SER A 113 -13.64 8.56 22.16
C SER A 113 -12.66 9.50 21.46
N LEU A 114 -13.14 10.61 20.86
CA LEU A 114 -12.30 11.59 20.15
C LEU A 114 -11.81 12.73 21.04
N ASN A 115 -12.39 12.87 22.22
CA ASN A 115 -12.04 13.88 23.24
C ASN A 115 -11.20 13.31 24.40
N ALA A 116 -10.80 12.03 24.32
CA ALA A 116 -9.93 11.37 25.30
C ALA A 116 -8.45 11.63 25.00
#